data_AF-A0A2Z6MG79-F1
#
_entry.id   AF-A0A2Z6MG79-F1
#
_cell.length_a   1.000
_cell.length_b   1.000
_cell.length_c   1.000
_cell.angle_alpha   90.00
_cell.angle_beta   90.00
_cell.angle_gamma   90.00
#
_symmetry.space_group_name_H-M   'P 1'
#
loop_
_entity.id
_entity.type
_entity.pdbx_description
1 polymer ?
#
loop_
_entity_poly.entity_id
_entity_poly.type
_entity_poly.pdbx_seq_one_letter_code
_entity_poly.pdbx_strand_id
1 'polypeptide(L)'
;YEGAVKEDGRGPSVWDTFSHTFGKVTDFSNADVAVDQYHRYENTQGGSLGIAFDVIWYEPATNTKEDIEAAQRAQDFQLGWFLDPLMFGDYPSSMRSRVGNRLPKFSPSEAALVKAFNGTKAIAERANSIWLYIVPQSMRTLMNYVKQKYGNPPVFITENGMDDANSIFISKKDALKDEKRIIYYSGYLSYLQAAI
;
A
#
# COMPACT_ATOMS: atom_id res chain seq x y z
N TYR A 1 -6.73 -12.71 7.55
CA TYR A 1 -5.41 -13.28 7.83
C TYR A 1 -5.18 -14.44 6.88
N GLU A 2 -4.14 -14.34 6.06
CA GLU A 2 -3.58 -15.49 5.33
C GLU A 2 -2.43 -16.07 6.18
N GLY A 3 -2.14 -17.36 6.07
CA GLY A 3 -1.20 -18.08 6.94
C GLY A 3 -1.74 -19.46 7.38
N ALA A 4 -0.96 -20.22 8.15
CA ALA A 4 -1.38 -21.53 8.66
C ALA A 4 -2.40 -21.41 9.81
N VAL A 5 -3.46 -22.22 9.80
CA VAL A 5 -4.57 -22.11 10.78
C VAL A 5 -4.13 -22.42 12.22
N LYS A 6 -3.12 -23.27 12.37
CA LYS A 6 -2.61 -23.79 13.65
C LYS A 6 -1.45 -22.95 14.22
N GLU A 7 -1.00 -21.94 13.50
CA GLU A 7 0.22 -21.17 13.77
C GLU A 7 -0.08 -19.66 13.67
N ASP A 8 0.77 -18.82 14.27
CA ASP A 8 0.79 -17.35 14.15
C ASP A 8 -0.55 -16.59 14.27
N GLY A 9 -1.51 -17.17 15.00
CA GLY A 9 -2.73 -16.50 15.44
C GLY A 9 -3.81 -16.29 14.37
N ARG A 10 -3.69 -16.86 13.16
CA ARG A 10 -4.70 -16.72 12.09
C ARG A 10 -6.11 -17.10 12.55
N GLY A 11 -6.22 -18.23 13.26
CA GLY A 11 -7.48 -18.85 13.65
C GLY A 11 -8.26 -19.50 12.49
N PRO A 12 -9.26 -20.35 12.78
CA PRO A 12 -10.07 -21.02 11.76
C PRO A 12 -11.07 -20.06 11.10
N SER A 13 -11.25 -20.23 9.80
CA SER A 13 -12.20 -19.50 8.94
C SER A 13 -13.22 -20.44 8.29
N VAL A 14 -14.23 -19.86 7.62
CA VAL A 14 -15.26 -20.62 6.89
C VAL A 14 -14.68 -21.56 5.82
N TRP A 15 -13.55 -21.18 5.19
CA TRP A 15 -12.89 -21.98 4.17
C TRP A 15 -12.17 -23.21 4.75
N ASP A 16 -11.69 -23.11 5.98
CA ASP A 16 -11.04 -24.21 6.68
C ASP A 16 -12.10 -25.25 7.07
N THR A 17 -13.24 -24.80 7.62
CA THR A 17 -14.40 -25.67 7.87
C THR A 17 -14.93 -26.32 6.58
N PHE A 18 -15.01 -25.57 5.48
CA PHE A 18 -15.49 -26.10 4.20
C PHE A 18 -14.56 -27.19 3.65
N SER A 19 -13.25 -26.93 3.61
CA SER A 19 -12.26 -27.89 3.10
C SER A 19 -12.09 -29.15 3.96
N HIS A 20 -12.38 -29.07 5.27
CA HIS A 20 -12.43 -30.23 6.17
C HIS A 20 -13.77 -30.99 6.15
N THR A 21 -14.78 -30.48 5.44
CA THR A 21 -16.08 -31.18 5.36
C THR A 21 -16.00 -32.31 4.34
N PHE A 22 -16.20 -33.55 4.80
CA PHE A 22 -16.14 -34.74 3.96
C PHE A 22 -16.99 -34.62 2.68
N GLY A 23 -16.38 -34.93 1.53
CA GLY A 23 -17.01 -34.85 0.21
C GLY A 23 -17.20 -33.43 -0.36
N LYS A 24 -16.63 -32.38 0.24
CA LYS A 24 -16.59 -31.03 -0.35
C LYS A 24 -15.38 -30.78 -1.26
N VAL A 25 -14.27 -31.47 -1.02
CA VAL A 25 -13.11 -31.49 -1.91
C VAL A 25 -13.12 -32.81 -2.69
N THR A 26 -12.95 -32.75 -4.01
CA THR A 26 -13.21 -33.86 -4.93
C THR A 26 -12.21 -35.01 -4.85
N ASP A 27 -11.01 -34.77 -4.32
CA ASP A 27 -9.95 -35.76 -4.07
C ASP A 27 -9.86 -36.18 -2.60
N PHE A 28 -10.79 -35.71 -1.75
CA PHE A 28 -10.82 -35.89 -0.30
C PHE A 28 -9.63 -35.30 0.47
N SER A 29 -8.81 -34.44 -0.15
CA SER A 29 -7.82 -33.63 0.55
C SER A 29 -8.48 -32.53 1.39
N ASN A 30 -7.70 -31.93 2.30
CA ASN A 30 -8.00 -30.66 2.94
C ASN A 30 -6.99 -29.60 2.47
N ALA A 31 -7.37 -28.32 2.50
CA ALA A 31 -6.53 -27.22 2.01
C ALA A 31 -5.41 -26.81 3.00
N ASP A 32 -5.02 -27.70 3.92
CA ASP A 32 -4.00 -27.47 4.96
C ASP A 32 -2.62 -27.15 4.35
N VAL A 33 -2.31 -27.70 3.16
CA VAL A 33 -1.04 -27.47 2.44
C VAL A 33 -1.32 -27.17 0.97
N ALA A 34 -1.81 -25.96 0.69
CA ALA A 34 -2.03 -25.49 -0.69
C ALA A 34 -0.77 -24.89 -1.34
N VAL A 35 -0.06 -24.00 -0.63
CA VAL A 35 1.20 -23.37 -1.08
C VAL A 35 2.14 -23.17 0.12
N ASP A 36 3.19 -23.96 0.19
CA ASP A 36 4.15 -23.99 1.32
C ASP A 36 5.28 -22.96 1.20
N GLN A 37 5.06 -21.84 0.49
CA GLN A 37 6.09 -20.77 0.40
C GLN A 37 6.33 -20.09 1.74
N TYR A 38 5.31 -19.99 2.59
CA TYR A 38 5.37 -19.33 3.90
C TYR A 38 6.38 -19.96 4.86
N HIS A 39 6.53 -21.30 4.89
CA HIS A 39 7.52 -21.96 5.75
C HIS A 39 8.90 -22.13 5.07
N ARG A 40 9.03 -21.81 3.78
CA ARG A 40 10.20 -22.14 2.95
C ARG A 40 11.01 -20.93 2.44
N TYR A 41 10.49 -19.71 2.55
CA TYR A 41 11.16 -18.51 2.01
C TYR A 41 12.51 -18.24 2.67
N GLU A 42 12.57 -18.30 4.01
CA GLU A 42 13.77 -17.93 4.78
C GLU A 42 14.86 -19.00 4.70
N ASN A 43 14.57 -20.22 5.15
CA ASN A 43 15.56 -21.29 5.31
C ASN A 43 15.98 -21.99 4.00
N THR A 44 15.20 -21.89 2.91
CA THR A 44 15.49 -22.62 1.65
C THR A 44 15.67 -21.74 0.42
N GLN A 45 15.12 -20.53 0.39
CA GLN A 45 15.15 -19.68 -0.81
C GLN A 45 16.02 -18.43 -0.63
N GLY A 46 16.38 -18.08 0.62
CA GLY A 46 17.07 -16.82 0.92
C GLY A 46 16.24 -15.59 0.53
N GLY A 47 14.91 -15.74 0.48
CA GLY A 47 13.99 -14.70 0.02
C GLY A 47 13.69 -13.68 1.13
N SER A 48 13.48 -12.42 0.74
CA SER A 48 13.04 -11.37 1.65
C SER A 48 11.53 -11.18 1.58
N LEU A 49 10.88 -11.13 2.74
CA LEU A 49 9.48 -10.70 2.85
C LEU A 49 9.43 -9.18 3.05
N GLY A 50 8.48 -8.51 2.39
CA GLY A 50 8.26 -7.07 2.51
C GLY A 50 6.78 -6.73 2.39
N ILE A 51 6.44 -5.46 2.65
CA ILE A 51 5.08 -4.93 2.52
C ILE A 51 5.06 -3.85 1.46
N ALA A 52 4.12 -3.96 0.51
CA ALA A 52 3.81 -2.90 -0.43
C ALA A 52 2.72 -2.00 0.17
N PHE A 53 2.98 -0.70 0.22
CA PHE A 53 1.97 0.30 0.55
C PHE A 53 1.48 0.96 -0.73
N ASP A 54 0.16 1.06 -0.90
CA ASP A 54 -0.42 2.04 -1.82
C ASP A 54 -0.18 3.44 -1.22
N VAL A 55 0.41 4.33 -2.01
CA VAL A 55 0.82 5.67 -1.55
C VAL A 55 0.28 6.74 -2.50
N ILE A 56 -0.53 7.62 -1.93
CA ILE A 56 -1.09 8.80 -2.59
C ILE A 56 -0.43 9.99 -1.92
N TRP A 57 0.36 10.74 -2.67
CA TRP A 57 1.00 11.93 -2.13
C TRP A 57 0.03 13.11 -2.09
N TYR A 58 -0.03 13.77 -0.94
CA TYR A 58 -0.80 14.99 -0.71
C TYR A 58 0.13 16.21 -0.69
N GLU A 59 -0.14 17.16 -1.58
CA GLU A 59 0.46 18.50 -1.57
C GLU A 59 -0.54 19.52 -0.96
N PRO A 60 -0.05 20.56 -0.27
CA PRO A 60 -0.91 21.61 0.26
C PRO A 60 -1.48 22.48 -0.86
N ALA A 61 -2.75 22.86 -0.76
CA ALA A 61 -3.42 23.68 -1.79
C ALA A 61 -2.86 25.11 -1.87
N THR A 62 -2.30 25.62 -0.77
CA THR A 62 -1.62 26.92 -0.68
C THR A 62 -0.46 26.86 0.30
N ASN A 63 0.39 27.89 0.32
CA ASN A 63 1.47 28.05 1.32
C ASN A 63 0.95 28.50 2.71
N THR A 64 -0.36 28.40 2.98
CA THR A 64 -0.89 28.67 4.32
C THR A 64 -0.51 27.55 5.28
N LYS A 65 -0.40 27.88 6.57
CA LYS A 65 -0.08 26.90 7.61
C LYS A 65 -1.15 25.81 7.68
N GLU A 66 -2.40 26.20 7.49
CA GLU A 66 -3.60 25.36 7.54
C GLU A 66 -3.56 24.26 6.48
N ASP A 67 -3.18 24.61 5.24
CA ASP A 67 -3.04 23.66 4.13
C ASP A 67 -1.80 22.79 4.25
N ILE A 68 -0.66 23.34 4.70
CA ILE A 68 0.57 22.56 4.97
C ILE A 68 0.31 21.51 6.04
N GLU A 69 -0.32 21.87 7.15
CA GLU A 69 -0.72 20.90 8.17
C GLU A 69 -1.84 19.96 7.67
N ALA A 70 -2.70 20.37 6.73
CA ALA A 70 -3.72 19.49 6.13
C ALA A 70 -3.09 18.41 5.26
N ALA A 71 -2.12 18.77 4.43
CA ALA A 71 -1.32 17.84 3.63
C ALA A 71 -0.57 16.86 4.54
N GLN A 72 0.16 17.35 5.55
CA GLN A 72 0.87 16.45 6.49
C GLN A 72 -0.09 15.50 7.22
N ARG A 73 -1.28 15.96 7.64
CA ARG A 73 -2.29 15.07 8.23
C ARG A 73 -2.79 14.01 7.24
N ALA A 74 -3.00 14.35 5.98
CA ALA A 74 -3.42 13.37 4.98
C ALA A 74 -2.33 12.30 4.74
N GLN A 75 -1.05 12.70 4.75
CA GLN A 75 0.10 11.78 4.73
C GLN A 75 0.13 10.89 5.98
N ASP A 76 -0.06 11.47 7.17
CA ASP A 76 -0.07 10.72 8.43
C ASP A 76 -1.23 9.71 8.48
N PHE A 77 -2.39 10.02 7.91
CA PHE A 77 -3.56 9.13 7.88
C PHE A 77 -3.58 8.14 6.70
N GLN A 78 -2.63 8.21 5.75
CA GLN A 78 -2.48 7.19 4.71
C GLN A 78 -1.17 6.41 4.88
N LEU A 79 -0.02 7.09 4.78
CA LEU A 79 1.30 6.46 4.81
C LEU A 79 1.82 6.30 6.24
N GLY A 80 1.79 7.38 7.03
CA GLY A 80 2.28 7.39 8.42
C GLY A 80 1.50 6.43 9.32
N TRP A 81 0.24 6.15 8.99
CA TRP A 81 -0.60 5.20 9.72
C TRP A 81 0.00 3.78 9.74
N PHE A 82 0.64 3.37 8.65
CA PHE A 82 1.27 2.05 8.58
C PHE A 82 2.76 2.10 8.90
N LEU A 83 3.47 3.14 8.42
CA LEU A 83 4.92 3.24 8.60
C LEU A 83 5.34 3.64 10.02
N ASP A 84 4.64 4.54 10.72
CA ASP A 84 5.08 4.95 12.05
C ASP A 84 4.93 3.82 13.09
N PRO A 85 3.84 3.01 13.10
CA PRO A 85 3.79 1.81 13.92
C PRO A 85 4.85 0.77 13.54
N LEU A 86 5.12 0.55 12.25
CA LEU A 86 6.12 -0.42 11.78
C LEU A 86 7.55 -0.02 12.16
N MET A 87 7.87 1.28 12.12
CA MET A 87 9.22 1.80 12.33
C MET A 87 9.48 2.24 13.79
N PHE A 88 8.44 2.67 14.52
CA PHE A 88 8.56 3.30 15.83
C PHE A 88 7.61 2.74 16.91
N GLY A 89 6.73 1.78 16.57
CA GLY A 89 5.83 1.12 17.52
C GLY A 89 4.62 1.95 17.99
N ASP A 90 4.40 3.15 17.46
CA ASP A 90 3.21 3.97 17.76
C ASP A 90 2.72 4.74 16.52
N TYR A 91 1.46 5.18 16.56
CA TYR A 91 0.85 5.99 15.52
C TYR A 91 1.39 7.43 15.48
N PRO A 92 1.27 8.14 14.34
CA PRO A 92 1.60 9.57 14.26
C PRO A 92 0.90 10.40 15.33
N SER A 93 1.60 11.40 15.88
CA SER A 93 1.09 12.28 16.94
C SER A 93 -0.18 13.06 16.51
N SER A 94 -0.31 13.37 15.23
CA SER A 94 -1.50 13.98 14.62
C SER A 94 -2.72 13.06 14.64
N MET A 95 -2.53 11.73 14.50
CA MET A 95 -3.58 10.73 14.66
C MET A 95 -3.95 10.58 16.13
N ARG A 96 -2.96 10.41 17.01
CA ARG A 96 -3.14 10.30 18.47
C ARG A 96 -3.97 11.44 19.03
N SER A 97 -3.67 12.68 18.65
CA SER A 97 -4.38 13.88 19.12
C SER A 97 -5.81 14.02 18.57
N ARG A 98 -6.09 13.61 17.32
CA ARG A 98 -7.38 13.84 16.65
C ARG A 98 -8.37 12.68 16.78
N VAL A 99 -7.87 11.46 16.80
CA VAL A 99 -8.69 10.25 16.97
C VAL A 99 -8.86 9.95 18.47
N GLY A 100 -7.87 10.32 19.30
CA GLY A 100 -7.97 10.27 20.76
C GLY A 100 -8.21 8.85 21.26
N ASN A 101 -9.15 8.70 22.19
CA ASN A 101 -9.51 7.39 22.78
C ASN A 101 -10.11 6.39 21.77
N ARG A 102 -10.48 6.83 20.55
CA ARG A 102 -10.90 5.92 19.46
C ARG A 102 -9.70 5.29 18.74
N LEU A 103 -8.47 5.74 18.99
CA LEU A 103 -7.24 5.16 18.47
C LEU A 103 -6.66 4.24 19.53
N PRO A 104 -6.67 2.90 19.33
CA PRO A 104 -6.15 1.97 20.31
C PRO A 104 -4.70 2.32 20.70
N LYS A 105 -4.34 2.06 21.95
CA LYS A 105 -2.94 1.93 22.33
C LYS A 105 -2.56 0.50 22.05
N PHE A 106 -1.52 0.28 21.26
CA PHE A 106 -0.96 -1.04 21.10
C PHE A 106 -0.39 -1.49 22.45
N SER A 107 -0.71 -2.71 22.90
CA SER A 107 0.21 -3.42 23.79
C SER A 107 1.48 -3.81 23.01
N PRO A 108 2.58 -4.17 23.69
CA PRO A 108 3.81 -4.59 23.02
C PRO A 108 3.64 -5.73 21.99
N SER A 109 2.63 -6.59 22.15
CA SER A 109 2.29 -7.66 21.21
C SER A 109 1.27 -7.27 20.13
N GLU A 110 0.38 -6.31 20.40
CA GLU A 110 -0.66 -5.89 19.42
C GLU A 110 -0.13 -4.90 18.38
N ALA A 111 1.03 -4.28 18.62
CA ALA A 111 1.75 -3.46 17.62
C ALA A 111 1.98 -4.21 16.29
N ALA A 112 1.93 -5.55 16.32
CA ALA A 112 2.15 -6.41 15.17
C ALA A 112 0.96 -6.56 14.17
N LEU A 113 -0.30 -6.13 14.47
CA LEU A 113 -1.49 -6.72 13.78
C LEU A 113 -2.59 -5.82 13.12
N VAL A 114 -2.50 -4.48 13.13
CA VAL A 114 -3.03 -3.49 12.12
C VAL A 114 -4.57 -3.36 11.72
N LYS A 115 -4.96 -2.14 11.24
CA LYS A 115 -6.11 -1.70 10.33
C LYS A 115 -7.50 -1.29 10.92
N ALA A 116 -8.32 -0.36 10.34
CA ALA A 116 -8.28 0.55 9.15
C ALA A 116 -9.41 1.68 9.13
N PHE A 117 -9.52 2.47 8.00
CA PHE A 117 -10.61 3.43 7.54
C PHE A 117 -10.47 4.98 7.88
N ASN A 118 -10.71 6.04 7.06
CA ASN A 118 -10.90 6.34 5.59
C ASN A 118 -11.13 7.89 5.31
N GLY A 119 -10.88 8.44 4.09
CA GLY A 119 -11.50 9.70 3.52
C GLY A 119 -10.61 10.92 3.10
N THR A 120 -10.53 11.29 1.80
CA THR A 120 -9.71 12.43 1.25
C THR A 120 -10.28 13.16 -0.01
N LYS A 121 -9.61 14.22 -0.54
CA LYS A 121 -9.99 15.03 -1.72
C LYS A 121 -8.83 15.17 -2.75
N ALA A 122 -9.20 15.29 -4.02
CA ALA A 122 -8.37 15.35 -5.23
C ALA A 122 -7.56 16.64 -5.47
N ILE A 123 -6.37 16.52 -6.11
CA ILE A 123 -5.46 17.65 -6.42
C ILE A 123 -4.85 17.68 -7.85
N ALA A 124 -5.14 16.72 -8.75
CA ALA A 124 -4.48 16.65 -10.07
C ALA A 124 -5.40 16.13 -11.20
N GLU A 125 -4.85 16.02 -12.42
CA GLU A 125 -5.50 15.29 -13.49
C GLU A 125 -5.59 13.79 -13.14
N ARG A 126 -6.67 13.13 -13.56
CA ARG A 126 -6.84 11.69 -13.37
C ARG A 126 -6.33 10.88 -14.55
N ALA A 127 -6.00 9.62 -14.27
CA ALA A 127 -6.06 8.57 -15.26
C ALA A 127 -7.54 8.27 -15.63
N ASN A 128 -7.82 7.18 -16.33
CA ASN A 128 -9.21 6.78 -16.59
C ASN A 128 -9.95 6.36 -15.30
N SER A 129 -9.24 5.80 -14.33
CA SER A 129 -9.79 5.43 -13.03
C SER A 129 -10.03 6.65 -12.13
N ILE A 130 -11.26 6.76 -11.58
CA ILE A 130 -11.71 7.95 -10.82
C ILE A 130 -10.91 8.26 -9.55
N TRP A 131 -10.14 7.28 -9.05
CA TRP A 131 -9.31 7.32 -7.85
C TRP A 131 -7.83 7.62 -8.15
N LEU A 132 -7.38 7.47 -9.40
CA LEU A 132 -5.97 7.55 -9.76
C LEU A 132 -5.59 8.95 -10.27
N TYR A 133 -4.76 9.65 -9.53
CA TYR A 133 -4.27 11.00 -9.83
C TYR A 133 -2.82 10.98 -10.29
N ILE A 134 -2.51 11.71 -11.37
CA ILE A 134 -1.19 11.70 -12.00
C ILE A 134 -0.37 12.87 -11.45
N VAL A 135 0.61 12.57 -10.60
CA VAL A 135 1.43 13.56 -9.87
C VAL A 135 2.91 13.13 -9.89
N PRO A 136 3.62 13.17 -11.04
CA PRO A 136 4.96 12.58 -11.17
C PRO A 136 5.99 13.19 -10.19
N GLN A 137 5.88 14.48 -9.86
CA GLN A 137 6.77 15.12 -8.88
C GLN A 137 6.69 14.53 -7.47
N SER A 138 5.55 13.93 -7.12
CA SER A 138 5.33 13.32 -5.81
C SER A 138 6.30 12.19 -5.50
N MET A 139 6.72 11.42 -6.51
CA MET A 139 7.66 10.31 -6.34
C MET A 139 8.97 10.79 -5.73
N ARG A 140 9.48 11.95 -6.17
CA ARG A 140 10.67 12.58 -5.61
C ARG A 140 10.44 13.02 -4.16
N THR A 141 9.30 13.64 -3.88
CA THR A 141 8.98 14.13 -2.53
C THR A 141 8.79 13.00 -1.54
N LEU A 142 8.16 11.89 -1.95
CA LEU A 142 8.01 10.67 -1.18
C LEU A 142 9.36 10.02 -0.84
N MET A 143 10.25 9.86 -1.84
CA MET A 143 11.58 9.30 -1.59
C MET A 143 12.42 10.19 -0.67
N ASN A 144 12.37 11.51 -0.84
CA ASN A 144 13.01 12.46 0.08
C ASN A 144 12.44 12.38 1.51
N TYR A 145 11.12 12.24 1.65
CA TYR A 145 10.46 12.05 2.94
C TYR A 145 10.92 10.75 3.62
N VAL A 146 10.97 9.64 2.88
CA VAL A 146 11.44 8.34 3.40
C VAL A 146 12.91 8.41 3.83
N LYS A 147 13.76 9.03 2.99
CA LYS A 147 15.19 9.29 3.28
C LYS A 147 15.38 10.08 4.57
N GLN A 148 14.64 11.17 4.75
CA GLN A 148 14.76 12.06 5.91
C GLN A 148 14.13 11.51 7.19
N LYS A 149 12.95 10.88 7.11
CA LYS A 149 12.19 10.43 8.29
C LYS A 149 12.59 9.04 8.79
N TYR A 150 12.94 8.11 7.90
CA TYR A 150 13.17 6.70 8.23
C TYR A 150 14.63 6.25 8.09
N GLY A 151 15.57 7.20 7.90
CA GLY A 151 17.01 6.88 7.85
C GLY A 151 17.49 6.25 6.54
N ASN A 152 16.77 6.49 5.43
CA ASN A 152 17.11 6.02 4.08
C ASN A 152 17.29 4.49 3.96
N PRO A 153 16.26 3.69 4.31
CA PRO A 153 16.28 2.25 4.07
C PRO A 153 16.29 1.94 2.56
N PRO A 154 16.69 0.72 2.15
CA PRO A 154 16.45 0.25 0.79
C PRO A 154 14.96 0.28 0.46
N VAL A 155 14.58 0.90 -0.67
CA VAL A 155 13.20 0.99 -1.14
C VAL A 155 13.12 0.39 -2.54
N PHE A 156 12.08 -0.41 -2.78
CA PHE A 156 11.74 -0.94 -4.09
C PHE A 156 10.37 -0.40 -4.52
N ILE A 157 10.30 0.18 -5.72
CA ILE A 157 9.02 0.56 -6.33
C ILE A 157 8.43 -0.69 -6.97
N THR A 158 7.50 -1.35 -6.27
CA THR A 158 6.86 -2.59 -6.72
C THR A 158 5.78 -2.35 -7.77
N GLU A 159 5.04 -1.24 -7.65
CA GLU A 159 3.99 -0.85 -8.58
C GLU A 159 4.06 0.66 -8.87
N ASN A 160 3.89 1.02 -10.14
CA ASN A 160 3.71 2.39 -10.63
C ASN A 160 3.06 2.27 -12.02
N GLY A 161 1.94 2.94 -12.27
CA GLY A 161 1.22 2.77 -13.53
C GLY A 161 -0.07 3.57 -13.62
N MET A 162 -0.64 3.63 -14.83
CA MET A 162 -1.93 4.28 -15.08
C MET A 162 -2.78 3.53 -16.10
N ASP A 163 -4.10 3.68 -15.99
CA ASP A 163 -5.07 3.17 -16.95
C ASP A 163 -5.50 4.24 -17.95
N ASP A 164 -5.61 3.83 -19.22
CA ASP A 164 -6.15 4.65 -20.29
C ASP A 164 -7.61 4.27 -20.56
N ALA A 165 -8.39 5.23 -21.06
CA ALA A 165 -9.76 4.98 -21.46
C ALA A 165 -9.77 4.04 -22.67
N ASN A 166 -10.61 2.99 -22.60
CA ASN A 166 -10.73 1.98 -23.66
C ASN A 166 -12.19 1.85 -24.11
N SER A 167 -12.39 1.43 -25.35
CA SER A 167 -13.70 1.29 -25.98
C SER A 167 -13.67 0.16 -26.99
N ILE A 168 -14.74 -0.65 -27.09
CA ILE A 168 -14.83 -1.71 -28.10
C ILE A 168 -14.80 -1.19 -29.55
N PHE A 169 -14.96 0.12 -29.75
CA PHE A 169 -14.94 0.79 -31.05
C PHE A 169 -13.58 1.40 -31.42
N ILE A 170 -12.58 1.38 -30.53
CA ILE A 170 -11.23 1.86 -30.86
C ILE A 170 -10.46 0.79 -31.63
N SER A 171 -9.78 1.16 -32.72
CA SER A 171 -8.97 0.21 -33.47
C SER A 171 -7.75 -0.21 -32.63
N LYS A 172 -7.24 -1.44 -32.80
CA LYS A 172 -5.99 -1.86 -32.12
C LYS A 172 -4.82 -0.90 -32.42
N LYS A 173 -4.78 -0.30 -33.61
CA LYS A 173 -3.74 0.66 -34.01
C LYS A 173 -3.82 1.97 -33.22
N ASP A 174 -5.02 2.39 -32.82
CA ASP A 174 -5.24 3.61 -32.06
C ASP A 174 -5.21 3.35 -30.54
N ALA A 175 -5.62 2.16 -30.09
CA ALA A 175 -5.46 1.69 -28.71
C ALA A 175 -3.99 1.60 -28.26
N LEU A 176 -3.06 1.45 -29.20
CA LEU A 176 -1.62 1.41 -28.98
C LEU A 176 -0.94 2.79 -29.05
N LYS A 177 -1.71 3.90 -29.13
CA LYS A 177 -1.19 5.27 -29.06
C LYS A 177 -1.33 5.81 -27.64
N ASP A 178 -0.63 5.20 -26.70
CA ASP A 178 -0.69 5.48 -25.27
C ASP A 178 0.27 6.60 -24.84
N GLU A 179 0.25 7.73 -25.56
CA GLU A 179 1.13 8.89 -25.31
C GLU A 179 1.07 9.38 -23.85
N LYS A 180 -0.13 9.38 -23.25
CA LYS A 180 -0.33 9.74 -21.84
C LYS A 180 0.39 8.79 -20.88
N ARG A 181 0.39 7.48 -21.17
CA ARG A 181 1.12 6.46 -20.42
C ARG A 181 2.63 6.59 -20.58
N ILE A 182 3.11 6.92 -21.79
CA ILE A 182 4.53 7.20 -22.06
C ILE A 182 4.98 8.42 -21.25
N ILE A 183 4.20 9.50 -21.24
CA ILE A 183 4.46 10.72 -20.45
C ILE A 183 4.44 10.40 -18.94
N TYR A 184 3.48 9.60 -18.47
CA TYR A 184 3.40 9.15 -17.08
C TYR A 184 4.70 8.44 -16.66
N TYR A 185 5.12 7.39 -17.37
CA TYR A 185 6.32 6.64 -17.00
C TYR A 185 7.59 7.51 -17.09
N SER A 186 7.73 8.31 -18.15
CA SER A 186 8.87 9.22 -18.32
C SER A 186 8.96 10.23 -17.17
N GLY A 187 7.83 10.81 -16.76
CA GLY A 187 7.74 11.74 -15.63
C GLY A 187 8.14 11.08 -14.31
N TYR A 188 7.46 9.99 -13.90
CA TYR A 188 7.74 9.31 -12.63
C TYR A 188 9.18 8.79 -12.55
N LEU A 189 9.74 8.23 -13.64
CA LEU A 189 11.14 7.78 -13.67
C LEU A 189 12.14 8.94 -13.55
N SER A 190 11.87 10.08 -14.20
CA SER A 190 12.73 11.28 -14.10
C SER A 190 12.76 11.84 -12.67
N TYR A 191 11.61 11.91 -12.00
CA TYR A 191 11.53 12.37 -10.61
C TYR A 191 12.11 11.36 -9.62
N LEU A 192 11.99 10.06 -9.86
CA LEU A 192 12.66 9.01 -9.09
C LEU A 192 14.18 9.10 -9.23
N GLN A 193 14.71 9.26 -10.46
CA GLN A 193 16.14 9.46 -10.70
C GLN A 193 16.68 10.68 -9.95
N ALA A 194 15.90 11.78 -9.90
CA ALA A 194 16.26 13.00 -9.18
C ALA A 194 16.13 12.90 -7.64
N ALA A 195 15.82 11.73 -7.08
CA ALA A 195 15.71 11.46 -5.64
C ALA A 195 16.86 10.59 -5.08
N ILE A 196 17.65 9.96 -5.95
CA ILE A 196 18.81 9.14 -5.61
C ILE A 196 19.97 10.06 -5.16
#